data_AF-A0A0E9X3Z2-F1
#
_entry.id   AF-A0A0E9X3Z2-F1
#
_cell.length_a   1.000
_cell.length_b   1.000
_cell.length_c   1.000
_cell.angle_alpha   90.00
_cell.angle_beta   90.00
_cell.angle_gamma   90.00
#
_symmetry.space_group_name_H-M   'P 1'
#
loop_
_entity.id
_entity.type
_entity.pdbx_description
1 polymer ?
#
loop_
_entity_poly.entity_id
_entity_poly.type
_entity_poly.pdbx_seq_one_letter_code
_entity_poly.pdbx_strand_id
1 'polypeptide(L)'
;MKFPLMNDQLLEPVLSTNLDYAARVIPHMHHAILSEASLCIAGERVLVKLVQFDKQFGSKINLTVICNDGQPQLIWRVTCGDVITDSDVKDTHFSGHNCQDMVQSCYQQARALVSKGNMKMLHIICNSLSLTYSTGNHAKDGQIVVSQSPQTAQHSAIDSHILKTECRLKFLDFCNMERLLKLKCWIEQEKPQKRGLIACVDHLLKQFTELPKAPYSGCTFILQSDGEMVKLAKTSTQWSQDYYIFCGPNGASMFPAEWK
;
A
#
# COMPACT_ATOMS: atom_id res chain seq x y z
N MET A 1 -14.09 -16.26 25.26
CA MET A 1 -13.44 -17.58 25.32
C MET A 1 -11.96 -17.36 25.61
N LYS A 2 -11.44 -17.79 26.77
CA LYS A 2 -10.00 -17.71 27.08
C LYS A 2 -9.36 -18.99 26.56
N PHE A 3 -8.53 -18.89 25.53
CA PHE A 3 -7.67 -20.00 25.14
C PHE A 3 -6.51 -20.07 26.15
N PRO A 4 -6.26 -21.21 26.80
CA PRO A 4 -5.05 -21.37 27.58
C PRO A 4 -3.86 -21.38 26.60
N LEU A 5 -3.14 -20.26 26.54
CA LEU A 5 -1.78 -20.24 26.00
C LEU A 5 -0.99 -21.24 26.85
N MET A 6 -0.53 -22.33 26.23
CA MET A 6 0.29 -23.32 26.91
C MET A 6 1.54 -22.64 27.47
N ASN A 7 1.61 -22.62 28.80
CA ASN A 7 2.78 -22.48 29.66
C ASN A 7 4.09 -22.04 28.97
N ASP A 8 4.45 -20.77 29.16
CA ASP A 8 5.78 -20.19 29.45
C ASP A 8 7.07 -20.70 28.75
N GLN A 9 7.02 -21.55 27.72
CA GLN A 9 8.23 -22.05 27.03
C GLN A 9 8.15 -22.14 25.49
N LEU A 10 7.06 -21.78 24.82
CA LEU A 10 6.90 -22.08 23.38
C LEU A 10 6.16 -20.99 22.57
N LEU A 11 6.46 -19.71 22.78
CA LEU A 11 6.20 -18.72 21.72
C LEU A 11 7.47 -18.64 20.87
N GLU A 12 7.53 -19.37 19.76
CA GLU A 12 8.58 -19.15 18.76
C GLU A 12 8.67 -17.63 18.47
N PRO A 13 9.88 -17.04 18.35
CA PRO A 13 10.05 -15.60 18.19
C PRO A 13 9.18 -14.99 17.07
N VAL A 14 8.91 -15.78 16.03
CA VAL A 14 8.04 -15.44 14.90
C VAL A 14 6.58 -15.28 15.33
N LEU A 15 6.02 -16.19 16.15
CA LEU A 15 4.66 -16.07 16.67
C LEU A 15 4.51 -14.84 17.55
N SER A 16 5.46 -14.59 18.46
CA SER A 16 5.41 -13.38 19.30
C SER A 16 5.42 -12.13 18.44
N THR A 17 6.33 -12.05 17.47
CA THR A 17 6.41 -10.92 16.54
C THR A 17 5.11 -10.72 15.75
N ASN A 18 4.50 -11.81 15.28
CA ASN A 18 3.22 -11.77 14.57
C ASN A 18 2.06 -11.34 15.48
N LEU A 19 2.01 -11.80 16.73
CA LEU A 19 1.00 -11.39 17.72
C LEU A 19 1.16 -9.92 18.10
N ASP A 20 2.38 -9.47 18.37
CA ASP A 20 2.67 -8.07 18.70
C ASP A 20 2.30 -7.16 17.53
N TYR A 21 2.61 -7.58 16.31
CA TYR A 21 2.19 -6.88 15.11
C TYR A 21 0.66 -6.86 14.96
N ALA A 22 -0.01 -8.00 15.12
CA ALA A 22 -1.47 -8.09 15.06
C ALA A 22 -2.14 -7.19 16.11
N ALA A 23 -1.65 -7.21 17.35
CA ALA A 23 -2.14 -6.39 18.45
C ALA A 23 -2.00 -4.88 18.17
N ARG A 24 -1.01 -4.46 17.38
CA ARG A 24 -0.88 -3.07 16.92
C ARG A 24 -1.83 -2.72 15.79
N VAL A 25 -2.03 -3.61 14.82
CA VAL A 25 -2.82 -3.28 13.60
C VAL A 25 -4.32 -3.46 13.80
N ILE A 26 -4.75 -4.49 14.54
CA ILE A 26 -6.17 -4.80 14.75
C ILE A 26 -6.97 -3.62 15.31
N PRO A 27 -6.50 -2.86 16.33
CA PRO A 27 -7.24 -1.72 16.86
C PRO A 27 -7.53 -0.60 15.85
N HIS A 28 -6.77 -0.55 14.73
CA HIS A 28 -6.97 0.43 13.67
C HIS A 28 -7.91 -0.06 12.56
N MET A 29 -8.40 -1.30 12.64
CA MET A 29 -9.36 -1.86 11.68
C MET A 29 -10.78 -1.38 11.98
N HIS A 30 -11.60 -1.31 10.93
CA HIS A 30 -13.01 -0.93 11.08
C HIS A 30 -13.76 -1.95 11.95
N HIS A 31 -14.56 -1.48 12.92
CA HIS A 31 -15.28 -2.35 13.87
C HIS A 31 -16.16 -3.40 13.18
N ALA A 32 -16.77 -3.05 12.04
CA ALA A 32 -17.57 -3.99 11.24
C ALA A 32 -16.78 -5.21 10.74
N ILE A 33 -15.43 -5.12 10.65
CA ILE A 33 -14.59 -6.28 10.30
C ILE A 33 -14.37 -7.20 11.51
N LEU A 34 -14.37 -6.62 12.71
CA LEU A 34 -14.01 -7.31 13.94
C LEU A 34 -15.21 -7.91 14.68
N SER A 35 -16.41 -7.36 14.50
CA SER A 35 -17.59 -7.67 15.32
C SER A 35 -18.05 -9.13 15.29
N GLU A 36 -17.65 -9.90 14.26
CA GLU A 36 -17.89 -11.35 14.17
C GLU A 36 -16.61 -12.13 13.82
N ALA A 37 -15.43 -11.52 13.99
CA ALA A 37 -14.18 -12.17 13.64
C ALA A 37 -13.82 -13.24 14.66
N SER A 38 -13.47 -14.42 14.17
CA SER A 38 -12.83 -15.47 14.98
C SER A 38 -11.32 -15.40 14.80
N LEU A 39 -10.60 -15.30 15.92
CA LEU A 39 -9.15 -15.43 15.94
C LEU A 39 -8.79 -16.92 15.92
N CYS A 40 -8.02 -17.33 14.92
CA CYS A 40 -7.45 -18.66 14.81
C CYS A 40 -5.92 -18.54 14.79
N ILE A 41 -5.25 -19.26 15.68
CA ILE A 41 -3.80 -19.47 15.63
C ILE A 41 -3.62 -20.87 15.08
N ALA A 42 -3.04 -21.01 13.90
CA ALA A 42 -2.92 -22.32 13.23
C ALA A 42 -1.62 -22.45 12.40
N GLY A 43 -1.11 -23.68 12.34
CA GLY A 43 -0.02 -24.11 11.46
C GLY A 43 1.38 -24.01 12.06
N GLU A 44 2.32 -24.72 11.44
CA GLU A 44 3.74 -24.80 11.82
C GLU A 44 4.49 -23.48 11.66
N ARG A 45 4.00 -22.57 10.80
CA ARG A 45 4.54 -21.20 10.62
C ARG A 45 3.82 -20.15 11.45
N VAL A 46 2.95 -20.63 12.32
CA VAL A 46 2.30 -19.88 13.39
C VAL A 46 1.69 -18.55 12.92
N LEU A 47 0.56 -18.69 12.24
CA LEU A 47 -0.18 -17.62 11.60
C LEU A 47 -1.25 -17.07 12.53
N VAL A 48 -1.34 -15.74 12.64
CA VAL A 48 -2.47 -15.07 13.29
C VAL A 48 -3.53 -14.83 12.23
N LYS A 49 -4.63 -15.58 12.29
CA LYS A 49 -5.72 -15.50 11.31
C LYS A 49 -6.98 -14.93 11.94
N LEU A 50 -7.53 -13.85 11.39
CA LEU A 50 -8.89 -13.41 11.69
C LEU A 50 -9.80 -13.83 10.55
N VAL A 51 -10.85 -14.58 10.87
CA VAL A 51 -11.85 -15.00 9.90
C VAL A 51 -13.17 -14.36 10.25
N GLN A 52 -13.72 -13.60 9.31
CA GLN A 52 -15.07 -13.06 9.41
C GLN A 52 -15.89 -13.59 8.24
N PHE A 53 -17.14 -13.94 8.52
CA PHE A 53 -18.13 -14.21 7.50
C PHE A 53 -19.12 -13.05 7.44
N ASP A 54 -19.17 -12.37 6.31
CA ASP A 54 -20.15 -11.33 6.07
C ASP A 54 -21.45 -11.99 5.62
N LYS A 55 -22.35 -12.23 6.58
CA LYS A 55 -23.65 -12.88 6.34
C LYS A 55 -24.54 -12.10 5.35
N GLN A 56 -24.37 -10.78 5.27
CA GLN A 56 -25.21 -9.94 4.39
C GLN A 56 -24.84 -10.13 2.92
N PHE A 57 -23.58 -10.46 2.62
CA PHE A 57 -23.08 -10.53 1.24
C PHE A 57 -22.47 -11.88 0.87
N GLY A 58 -22.45 -12.84 1.80
CA GLY A 58 -21.91 -14.18 1.57
C GLY A 58 -20.39 -14.21 1.37
N SER A 59 -19.67 -13.13 1.68
CA SER A 59 -18.22 -13.04 1.50
C SER A 59 -17.48 -13.45 2.76
N LYS A 60 -16.31 -14.07 2.58
CA LYS A 60 -15.44 -14.50 3.69
C LYS A 60 -14.16 -13.68 3.70
N ILE A 61 -13.93 -12.94 4.77
CA ILE A 61 -12.71 -12.17 4.97
C ILE A 61 -11.75 -13.02 5.81
N ASN A 62 -10.54 -13.20 5.31
CA ASN A 62 -9.43 -13.83 6.01
C ASN A 62 -8.28 -12.84 6.09
N LEU A 63 -7.98 -12.36 7.29
CA LEU A 63 -6.80 -11.57 7.56
C LEU A 63 -5.74 -12.52 8.11
N THR A 64 -4.53 -12.51 7.58
CA THR A 64 -3.45 -13.40 8.02
C THR A 64 -2.19 -12.58 8.22
N VAL A 65 -1.63 -12.60 9.43
CA VAL A 65 -0.27 -12.11 9.66
C VAL A 65 0.71 -13.22 9.33
N ILE A 66 1.59 -12.98 8.37
CA ILE A 66 2.71 -13.85 8.01
C ILE A 66 4.02 -13.14 8.33
N CYS A 67 5.10 -13.88 8.56
CA CYS A 67 6.44 -13.29 8.59
C CYS A 67 7.12 -13.57 7.26
N ASN A 68 7.50 -12.51 6.53
CA ASN A 68 8.24 -12.62 5.28
C ASN A 68 9.57 -11.87 5.44
N ASP A 69 10.69 -12.56 5.17
CA ASP A 69 12.05 -12.03 5.37
C ASP A 69 12.29 -11.43 6.78
N GLY A 70 11.72 -12.06 7.81
CA GLY A 70 11.84 -11.60 9.20
C GLY A 70 10.94 -10.42 9.58
N GLN A 71 10.13 -9.91 8.65
CA GLN A 71 9.19 -8.82 8.89
C GLN A 71 7.73 -9.32 8.88
N PRO A 72 6.93 -9.01 9.90
CA PRO A 72 5.51 -9.34 9.90
C PRO A 72 4.78 -8.52 8.83
N GLN A 73 3.92 -9.18 8.08
CA GLN A 73 3.08 -8.61 7.02
C GLN A 73 1.66 -9.08 7.19
N LEU A 74 0.71 -8.17 6.95
CA LEU A 74 -0.71 -8.47 7.00
C LEU A 74 -1.26 -8.70 5.59
N ILE A 75 -1.74 -9.91 5.34
CA ILE A 75 -2.39 -10.30 4.09
C ILE A 75 -3.90 -10.33 4.29
N TRP A 76 -4.63 -9.58 3.48
CA TRP A 76 -6.09 -9.54 3.49
C TRP A 76 -6.60 -10.35 2.30
N ARG A 77 -7.48 -11.32 2.56
CA ARG A 77 -8.12 -12.13 1.51
C ARG A 77 -9.63 -12.08 1.65
N VAL A 78 -10.32 -11.65 0.61
CA VAL A 78 -11.77 -11.65 0.51
C VAL A 78 -12.17 -12.74 -0.48
N THR A 79 -12.91 -13.72 0.00
CA THR A 79 -13.52 -14.73 -0.86
C THR A 79 -14.90 -14.25 -1.27
N CYS A 80 -15.08 -14.08 -2.58
CA CYS A 80 -16.31 -13.64 -3.24
C CYS A 80 -17.09 -14.83 -3.80
N GLY A 81 -18.24 -14.56 -4.41
CA GLY A 81 -19.03 -15.54 -5.17
C GLY A 81 -18.34 -16.00 -6.46
N ASP A 82 -19.12 -16.30 -7.49
CA ASP A 82 -18.59 -16.82 -8.76
C ASP A 82 -17.83 -15.77 -9.58
N VAL A 83 -18.09 -14.48 -9.35
CA VAL A 83 -17.42 -13.35 -10.00
C VAL A 83 -17.20 -12.27 -8.95
N ILE A 84 -16.09 -11.54 -9.05
CA ILE A 84 -15.86 -10.36 -8.22
C ILE A 84 -16.69 -9.22 -8.78
N THR A 85 -17.56 -8.66 -7.96
CA THR A 85 -18.49 -7.59 -8.28
C THR A 85 -18.12 -6.31 -7.54
N ASP A 86 -18.69 -5.19 -7.98
CA ASP A 86 -18.47 -3.89 -7.34
C ASP A 86 -18.90 -3.88 -5.86
N SER A 87 -19.94 -4.65 -5.50
CA SER A 87 -20.40 -4.83 -4.12
C SER A 87 -19.43 -5.62 -3.23
N ASP A 88 -18.52 -6.40 -3.82
CA ASP A 88 -17.48 -7.12 -3.07
C ASP A 88 -16.39 -6.15 -2.59
N VAL A 89 -16.12 -5.08 -3.33
CA VAL A 89 -15.08 -4.09 -3.00
C VAL A 89 -15.66 -3.02 -2.10
N LYS A 90 -15.35 -3.10 -0.79
CA LYS A 90 -15.87 -2.18 0.23
C LYS A 90 -14.80 -1.23 0.72
N ASP A 91 -15.19 0.01 1.01
CA ASP A 91 -14.29 1.01 1.59
C ASP A 91 -13.72 0.55 2.95
N THR A 92 -14.51 -0.21 3.72
CA THR A 92 -14.04 -0.83 4.97
C THR A 92 -12.85 -1.78 4.77
N HIS A 93 -12.71 -2.42 3.60
CA HIS A 93 -11.56 -3.26 3.25
C HIS A 93 -10.27 -2.45 3.01
N PHE A 94 -10.35 -1.13 3.02
CA PHE A 94 -9.22 -0.22 2.92
C PHE A 94 -9.09 0.64 4.18
N SER A 95 -9.86 0.37 5.23
CA SER A 95 -9.76 1.12 6.49
C SER A 95 -8.38 0.97 7.11
N GLY A 96 -7.79 2.11 7.51
CA GLY A 96 -6.41 2.18 8.02
C GLY A 96 -5.34 2.17 6.91
N HIS A 97 -5.72 1.95 5.65
CA HIS A 97 -4.81 2.06 4.53
C HIS A 97 -4.68 3.51 4.05
N ASN A 98 -3.47 4.05 4.17
CA ASN A 98 -3.11 5.34 3.58
C ASN A 98 -2.68 5.13 2.12
N CYS A 99 -3.66 5.15 1.21
CA CYS A 99 -3.38 5.07 -0.22
C CYS A 99 -2.51 6.26 -0.64
N GLN A 100 -1.53 5.99 -1.51
CA GLN A 100 -0.55 6.98 -1.95
C GLN A 100 -0.88 7.62 -3.28
N ASP A 101 -1.92 7.15 -3.96
CA ASP A 101 -2.40 7.80 -5.16
C ASP A 101 -3.45 8.83 -4.74
N MET A 102 -3.01 10.09 -4.67
CA MET A 102 -3.88 11.23 -4.34
C MET A 102 -4.81 11.61 -5.51
N VAL A 103 -4.71 10.95 -6.67
CA VAL A 103 -5.64 11.12 -7.79
C VAL A 103 -6.82 10.17 -7.65
N GLN A 104 -6.55 8.88 -7.41
CA GLN A 104 -7.56 7.87 -7.16
C GLN A 104 -7.11 6.92 -6.06
N SER A 105 -7.92 6.72 -5.02
CA SER A 105 -7.57 5.77 -3.97
C SER A 105 -7.55 4.32 -4.48
N CYS A 106 -6.86 3.42 -3.77
CA CYS A 106 -6.87 1.97 -4.05
C CYS A 106 -8.31 1.43 -4.17
N TYR A 107 -9.21 1.95 -3.34
CA TYR A 107 -10.63 1.63 -3.37
C TYR A 107 -11.29 2.05 -4.70
N GLN A 108 -11.09 3.31 -5.12
CA GLN A 108 -11.64 3.83 -6.37
C GLN A 108 -11.08 3.08 -7.59
N GLN A 109 -9.78 2.84 -7.62
CA GLN A 109 -9.12 2.09 -8.70
C GLN A 109 -9.61 0.63 -8.76
N ALA A 110 -9.76 -0.02 -7.60
CA ALA A 110 -10.29 -1.38 -7.52
C ALA A 110 -11.72 -1.47 -8.05
N ARG A 111 -12.62 -0.56 -7.64
CA ARG A 111 -14.00 -0.52 -8.16
C ARG A 111 -14.07 -0.25 -9.65
N ALA A 112 -13.29 0.73 -10.13
CA ALA A 112 -13.21 1.05 -11.55
C ALA A 112 -12.66 -0.10 -12.42
N LEU A 113 -11.84 -0.97 -11.82
CA LEU A 113 -11.31 -2.15 -12.48
C LEU A 113 -12.33 -3.30 -12.49
N VAL A 114 -12.98 -3.54 -11.36
CA VAL A 114 -14.02 -4.59 -11.23
C VAL A 114 -15.25 -4.28 -12.08
N SER A 115 -15.63 -3.00 -12.23
CA SER A 115 -16.75 -2.59 -13.07
C SER A 115 -16.57 -2.87 -14.56
N LYS A 116 -15.35 -3.17 -15.02
CA LYS A 116 -15.05 -3.57 -16.40
C LYS A 116 -15.40 -5.04 -16.70
N GLY A 117 -15.70 -5.84 -15.67
CA GLY A 117 -16.35 -7.14 -15.80
C GLY A 117 -15.46 -8.37 -15.53
N ASN A 118 -16.14 -9.50 -15.26
CA ASN A 118 -15.69 -10.90 -15.19
C ASN A 118 -14.41 -11.23 -14.40
N MET A 119 -13.99 -10.38 -13.47
CA MET A 119 -12.78 -10.62 -12.69
C MET A 119 -12.92 -11.83 -11.75
N LYS A 120 -11.95 -12.73 -11.81
CA LYS A 120 -11.86 -13.93 -10.93
C LYS A 120 -10.87 -13.74 -9.79
N MET A 121 -9.88 -12.88 -10.00
CA MET A 121 -8.90 -12.52 -8.98
C MET A 121 -8.48 -11.05 -9.13
N LEU A 122 -8.45 -10.34 -8.01
CA LEU A 122 -7.89 -8.99 -7.92
C LEU A 122 -6.87 -8.96 -6.80
N HIS A 123 -5.60 -8.70 -7.12
CA HIS A 123 -4.56 -8.49 -6.13
C HIS A 123 -4.14 -7.03 -6.10
N ILE A 124 -4.38 -6.37 -4.98
CA ILE A 124 -4.04 -4.97 -4.74
C ILE A 124 -2.78 -4.93 -3.87
N ILE A 125 -1.75 -4.25 -4.38
CA ILE A 125 -0.50 -4.02 -3.68
C ILE A 125 -0.28 -2.52 -3.57
N CYS A 126 -0.31 -2.00 -2.34
CA CYS A 126 0.01 -0.61 -2.04
C CYS A 126 0.68 -0.51 -0.66
N ASN A 127 2.00 -0.28 -0.62
CA ASN A 127 2.79 -0.23 0.63
C ASN A 127 2.72 -1.54 1.41
N SER A 128 2.35 -1.45 2.68
CA SER A 128 2.03 -2.54 3.58
C SER A 128 0.68 -3.20 3.29
N LEU A 129 -0.19 -2.62 2.43
CA LEU A 129 -1.44 -3.26 2.02
C LEU A 129 -1.18 -4.32 0.95
N SER A 130 -1.53 -5.56 1.28
CA SER A 130 -1.68 -6.67 0.34
C SER A 130 -3.10 -7.24 0.48
N LEU A 131 -4.00 -6.83 -0.41
CA LEU A 131 -5.42 -7.20 -0.39
C LEU A 131 -5.76 -8.00 -1.64
N THR A 132 -6.29 -9.21 -1.46
CA THR A 132 -6.66 -10.11 -2.56
C THR A 132 -8.14 -10.41 -2.51
N TYR A 133 -8.85 -10.20 -3.62
CA TYR A 133 -10.19 -10.74 -3.85
C TYR A 133 -10.07 -11.97 -4.72
N SER A 134 -10.79 -13.04 -4.39
CA SER A 134 -10.85 -14.25 -5.22
C SER A 134 -12.20 -14.94 -5.12
N THR A 135 -12.62 -15.56 -6.22
CA THR A 135 -13.82 -16.41 -6.24
C THR A 135 -13.53 -17.74 -5.53
N GLY A 136 -14.53 -18.38 -4.93
CA GLY A 136 -14.38 -19.60 -4.11
C GLY A 136 -13.57 -20.75 -4.73
N ASN A 137 -13.57 -20.89 -6.07
CA ASN A 137 -12.81 -21.90 -6.79
C ASN A 137 -11.29 -21.64 -6.79
N HIS A 138 -10.88 -20.37 -6.73
CA HIS A 138 -9.47 -19.95 -6.71
C HIS A 138 -8.93 -19.66 -5.31
N ALA A 139 -9.79 -19.69 -4.28
CA ALA A 139 -9.40 -19.45 -2.90
C ALA A 139 -8.62 -20.62 -2.25
N LYS A 140 -8.65 -21.82 -2.86
CA LYS A 140 -7.99 -23.03 -2.34
C LYS A 140 -6.53 -23.16 -2.77
N ASP A 141 -6.13 -22.55 -3.89
CA ASP A 141 -4.77 -22.61 -4.42
C ASP A 141 -3.87 -21.53 -3.80
N GLY A 142 -3.75 -21.55 -2.48
CA GLY A 142 -3.12 -20.51 -1.64
C GLY A 142 -1.64 -20.16 -1.90
N GLN A 143 -1.07 -20.49 -3.06
CA GLN A 143 0.18 -19.94 -3.56
C GLN A 143 -0.09 -18.89 -4.63
N ILE A 144 -0.03 -17.62 -4.23
CA ILE A 144 0.25 -16.54 -5.16
C ILE A 144 1.72 -16.72 -5.56
N VAL A 145 2.00 -17.40 -6.67
CA VAL A 145 3.30 -17.32 -7.32
C VAL A 145 3.42 -15.89 -7.82
N VAL A 146 4.08 -15.04 -7.04
CA VAL A 146 4.48 -13.70 -7.47
C VAL A 146 5.59 -13.90 -8.51
N SER A 147 5.23 -14.22 -9.75
CA SER A 147 6.14 -14.18 -10.87
C SER A 147 6.46 -12.71 -11.15
N GLN A 148 7.54 -12.24 -10.54
CA GLN A 148 8.20 -10.99 -10.91
C GLN A 148 8.87 -11.17 -12.28
N SER A 149 8.09 -11.19 -13.35
CA SER A 149 8.63 -10.98 -14.70
C SER A 149 7.56 -10.35 -15.59
N PRO A 150 7.81 -9.16 -16.14
CA PRO A 150 7.04 -8.69 -17.27
C PRO A 150 7.52 -9.47 -18.50
N GLN A 151 6.57 -9.89 -19.33
CA GLN A 151 6.75 -10.52 -20.64
C GLN A 151 6.77 -12.05 -20.63
N THR A 152 5.56 -12.59 -20.80
CA THR A 152 5.10 -13.74 -21.63
C THR A 152 4.19 -14.67 -20.83
N ALA A 153 2.90 -14.34 -20.81
CA ALA A 153 1.84 -15.26 -20.41
C ALA A 153 0.73 -15.19 -21.47
N GLN A 154 0.99 -15.86 -22.59
CA GLN A 154 -0.05 -16.22 -23.55
C GLN A 154 -0.49 -17.64 -23.16
N HIS A 155 -1.81 -17.85 -23.03
CA HIS A 155 -2.49 -19.14 -22.76
C HIS A 155 -2.65 -19.59 -21.29
N SER A 156 -3.43 -18.83 -20.51
CA SER A 156 -4.69 -19.28 -19.88
C SER A 156 -5.34 -18.06 -19.23
N ALA A 157 -6.40 -17.53 -19.84
CA ALA A 157 -7.04 -16.30 -19.39
C ALA A 157 -7.87 -16.55 -18.12
N ILE A 158 -7.19 -16.76 -17.00
CA ILE A 158 -7.79 -16.45 -15.70
C ILE A 158 -7.80 -14.93 -15.65
N ASP A 159 -8.99 -14.32 -15.56
CA ASP A 159 -9.21 -12.87 -15.43
C ASP A 159 -8.66 -12.38 -14.07
N SER A 160 -7.33 -12.42 -13.95
CA SER A 160 -6.54 -12.07 -12.78
C SER A 160 -5.83 -10.76 -13.05
N HIS A 161 -6.06 -9.77 -12.19
CA HIS A 161 -5.43 -8.46 -12.30
C HIS A 161 -4.65 -8.12 -11.05
N ILE A 162 -3.47 -7.54 -11.25
CA ILE A 162 -2.67 -6.96 -10.17
C ILE A 162 -2.78 -5.44 -10.28
N LEU A 163 -3.41 -4.83 -9.28
CA LEU A 163 -3.42 -3.39 -9.10
C LEU A 163 -2.19 -2.97 -8.30
N LYS A 164 -1.21 -2.40 -8.97
CA LYS A 164 -0.08 -1.70 -8.34
C LYS A 164 -0.35 -0.21 -8.46
N THR A 165 -0.61 0.45 -7.34
CA THR A 165 -0.80 1.90 -7.36
C THR A 165 0.54 2.61 -7.45
N GLU A 166 0.61 3.63 -8.29
CA GLU A 166 1.73 4.56 -8.27
C GLU A 166 1.64 5.43 -7.01
N CYS A 167 2.78 5.64 -6.33
CA CYS A 167 2.83 6.67 -5.29
C CYS A 167 2.75 8.02 -6.01
N ARG A 168 1.70 8.83 -5.76
CA ARG A 168 1.50 10.17 -6.31
C ARG A 168 1.01 11.09 -5.20
N LEU A 169 1.94 11.78 -4.55
CA LEU A 169 1.63 12.66 -3.43
C LEU A 169 1.42 14.09 -3.90
N LYS A 170 0.16 14.52 -4.01
CA LYS A 170 -0.18 15.91 -4.33
C LYS A 170 0.01 16.79 -3.08
N PHE A 171 1.07 17.60 -3.07
CA PHE A 171 1.23 18.63 -2.05
C PHE A 171 0.27 19.79 -2.37
N LEU A 172 -0.77 19.94 -1.55
CA LEU A 172 -1.73 21.03 -1.70
C LEU A 172 -1.24 22.29 -0.96
N ASP A 173 -1.21 23.37 -1.74
CA ASP A 173 -1.13 24.80 -1.46
C ASP A 173 0.12 25.35 -0.75
N PHE A 174 0.74 24.60 0.18
CA PHE A 174 1.99 25.03 0.82
C PHE A 174 2.88 23.82 1.14
N CYS A 175 4.04 23.76 0.48
CA CYS A 175 5.12 22.87 0.83
C CYS A 175 6.05 23.62 1.79
N ASN A 176 6.04 23.23 3.06
CA ASN A 176 6.95 23.77 4.06
C ASN A 176 7.90 22.67 4.53
N MET A 177 8.98 23.08 5.20
CA MET A 177 10.02 22.17 5.68
C MET A 177 9.44 21.06 6.59
N GLU A 178 8.48 21.38 7.45
CA GLU A 178 7.82 20.41 8.32
C GLU A 178 7.13 19.30 7.52
N ARG A 179 6.39 19.64 6.46
CA ARG A 179 5.71 18.67 5.60
C ARG A 179 6.70 17.81 4.80
N LEU A 180 7.79 18.39 4.31
CA LEU A 180 8.86 17.63 3.65
C LEU A 180 9.56 16.67 4.62
N LEU A 181 9.77 17.06 5.88
CA LEU A 181 10.33 16.19 6.91
C LEU A 181 9.37 15.04 7.25
N LYS A 182 8.08 15.33 7.45
CA LYS A 182 7.05 14.29 7.66
C LYS A 182 6.99 13.32 6.49
N LEU A 183 7.07 13.84 5.25
CA LEU A 183 7.16 13.01 4.06
C LEU A 183 8.40 12.13 4.09
N LYS A 184 9.57 12.69 4.35
CA LYS A 184 10.83 11.93 4.41
C LYS A 184 10.72 10.78 5.40
N CYS A 185 10.35 11.08 6.65
CA CYS A 185 10.20 10.06 7.69
C CYS A 185 9.23 8.97 7.26
N TRP A 186 8.14 9.33 6.60
CA TRP A 186 7.18 8.36 6.10
C TRP A 186 7.72 7.52 4.93
N ILE A 187 8.47 8.08 3.97
CA ILE A 187 9.10 7.29 2.89
C ILE A 187 10.13 6.33 3.49
N GLU A 188 10.91 6.77 4.47
CA GLU A 188 11.90 5.94 5.15
C GLU A 188 11.24 4.77 5.91
N GLN A 189 10.07 5.00 6.51
CA GLN A 189 9.33 3.97 7.24
C GLN A 189 8.59 3.00 6.31
N GLU A 190 7.86 3.51 5.32
CA GLU A 190 6.97 2.69 4.48
C GLU A 190 7.65 2.15 3.22
N LYS A 191 8.74 2.80 2.75
CA LYS A 191 9.46 2.46 1.51
C LYS A 191 10.99 2.61 1.64
N PRO A 192 11.64 1.94 2.61
CA PRO A 192 13.10 2.04 2.79
C PRO A 192 13.90 1.64 1.54
N GLN A 193 13.32 0.85 0.64
CA GLN A 193 13.92 0.45 -0.65
C GLN A 193 13.92 1.56 -1.72
N LYS A 194 13.12 2.62 -1.56
CA LYS A 194 13.00 3.72 -2.54
C LYS A 194 14.04 4.82 -2.28
N ARG A 195 15.32 4.44 -2.34
CA ARG A 195 16.45 5.29 -1.95
C ARG A 195 16.57 6.54 -2.80
N GLY A 196 16.30 6.49 -4.11
CA GLY A 196 16.35 7.69 -4.94
C GLY A 196 15.23 8.66 -4.62
N LEU A 197 14.05 8.17 -4.20
CA LEU A 197 12.97 9.03 -3.74
C LEU A 197 13.34 9.77 -2.45
N ILE A 198 13.94 9.05 -1.50
CA ILE A 198 14.48 9.63 -0.26
C ILE A 198 15.52 10.70 -0.60
N ALA A 199 16.46 10.40 -1.50
CA ALA A 199 17.49 11.33 -1.95
C ALA A 199 16.91 12.59 -2.63
N CYS A 200 15.82 12.44 -3.40
CA CYS A 200 15.14 13.59 -4.01
C CYS A 200 14.46 14.48 -2.94
N VAL A 201 13.89 13.89 -1.89
CA VAL A 201 13.32 14.65 -0.76
C VAL A 201 14.43 15.31 0.07
N ASP A 202 15.57 14.66 0.26
CA ASP A 202 16.75 15.26 0.89
C ASP A 202 17.27 16.47 0.11
N HIS A 203 17.34 16.34 -1.21
CA HIS A 203 17.71 17.46 -2.08
C HIS A 203 16.74 18.64 -1.91
N LEU A 204 15.43 18.37 -1.87
CA LEU A 204 14.43 19.41 -1.61
C LEU A 204 14.61 20.07 -0.25
N LEU A 205 14.77 19.29 0.82
CA LEU A 205 14.99 19.82 2.16
C LEU A 205 16.22 20.74 2.19
N LYS A 206 17.31 20.33 1.54
CA LYS A 206 18.51 21.15 1.41
C LYS A 206 18.23 22.47 0.68
N GLN A 207 17.55 22.42 -0.47
CA GLN A 207 17.18 23.60 -1.25
C GLN A 207 16.30 24.58 -0.44
N PHE A 208 15.32 24.08 0.33
CA PHE A 208 14.48 24.90 1.21
C PHE A 208 15.23 25.51 2.40
N THR A 209 16.37 24.93 2.79
CA THR A 209 17.21 25.43 3.89
C THR A 209 18.21 26.49 3.39
N GLU A 210 18.74 26.30 2.19
CA GLU A 210 19.85 27.11 1.65
C GLU A 210 19.39 28.30 0.80
N LEU A 211 18.20 28.24 0.19
CA LEU A 211 17.75 29.26 -0.76
C LEU A 211 16.58 30.10 -0.21
N PRO A 212 16.77 31.42 0.01
CA PRO A 212 15.68 32.33 0.37
C PRO A 212 14.62 32.52 -0.73
N LYS A 213 14.84 31.93 -1.92
CA LYS A 213 13.96 32.01 -3.11
C LYS A 213 13.20 30.71 -3.40
N ALA A 214 13.28 29.68 -2.55
CA ALA A 214 12.49 28.48 -2.75
C ALA A 214 10.99 28.85 -2.79
N PRO A 215 10.21 28.39 -3.78
CA PRO A 215 8.81 28.78 -3.90
C PRO A 215 8.02 28.22 -2.70
N TYR A 216 7.70 29.11 -1.76
CA TYR A 216 6.90 28.78 -0.56
C TYR A 216 5.43 28.51 -0.88
N SER A 217 4.96 28.81 -2.10
CA SER A 217 3.56 28.62 -2.51
C SER A 217 3.43 28.21 -3.98
N GLY A 218 2.34 27.50 -4.28
CA GLY A 218 1.91 27.18 -5.64
C GLY A 218 2.68 26.06 -6.34
N CYS A 219 3.49 25.27 -5.63
CA CYS A 219 4.16 24.09 -6.21
C CYS A 219 3.42 22.80 -5.87
N THR A 220 2.97 22.07 -6.89
CA THR A 220 2.46 20.70 -6.75
C THR A 220 3.61 19.72 -6.93
N PHE A 221 3.87 18.92 -5.91
CA PHE A 221 4.85 17.85 -6.00
C PHE A 221 4.15 16.61 -6.57
N ILE A 222 4.80 15.85 -7.44
CA ILE A 222 4.38 14.53 -7.87
C ILE A 222 5.60 13.64 -7.75
N LEU A 223 5.61 12.83 -6.70
CA LEU A 223 6.59 11.76 -6.56
C LEU A 223 6.15 10.63 -7.51
N GLN A 224 7.07 10.01 -8.25
CA GLN A 224 6.78 8.81 -9.05
C GLN A 224 7.80 7.73 -8.73
N SER A 225 7.32 6.54 -8.34
CA SER A 225 8.15 5.46 -7.82
C SER A 225 8.80 4.58 -8.88
N ASP A 226 8.34 4.65 -10.11
CA ASP A 226 8.72 3.71 -11.19
C ASP A 226 9.86 4.27 -12.07
N GLY A 227 10.40 5.42 -11.66
CA GLY A 227 11.58 6.09 -12.20
C GLY A 227 12.11 7.18 -11.26
N GLU A 228 11.94 6.96 -9.95
CA GLU A 228 12.32 7.82 -8.80
C GLU A 228 12.54 9.30 -9.13
N MET A 229 11.43 10.01 -9.30
CA MET A 229 11.43 11.43 -9.67
C MET A 229 10.44 12.22 -8.82
N VAL A 230 10.77 13.47 -8.50
CA VAL A 230 9.85 14.49 -8.00
C VAL A 230 9.57 15.49 -9.12
N LYS A 231 8.33 15.60 -9.57
CA LYS A 231 7.89 16.73 -10.39
C LYS A 231 7.38 17.85 -9.48
N LEU A 232 7.70 19.10 -9.78
CA LEU A 232 7.27 20.30 -9.07
C LEU A 232 6.57 21.18 -10.08
N ALA A 233 5.24 21.27 -10.05
CA ALA A 233 4.49 22.11 -10.97
C ALA A 233 4.13 23.44 -10.30
N LYS A 234 4.64 24.56 -10.80
CA LYS A 234 4.26 25.91 -10.33
C LYS A 234 2.92 26.31 -10.96
N THR A 235 1.83 26.28 -10.20
CA THR A 235 0.52 26.80 -10.61
C THR A 235 0.45 28.31 -10.33
N SER A 236 0.96 29.11 -11.26
CA SER A 236 0.67 30.56 -11.33
C SER A 236 -0.10 30.88 -12.61
N THR A 237 -0.97 31.90 -12.56
CA THR A 237 -1.88 32.28 -13.66
C THR A 237 -1.17 32.84 -14.90
N GLN A 238 0.14 33.09 -14.85
CA GLN A 238 0.89 33.68 -15.97
C GLN A 238 2.01 32.79 -16.52
N TRP A 239 2.59 31.87 -15.73
CA TRP A 239 3.64 30.96 -16.20
C TRP A 239 3.62 29.64 -15.41
N SER A 240 3.46 28.50 -16.09
CA SER A 240 3.66 27.17 -15.53
C SER A 240 5.07 26.68 -15.87
N GLN A 241 5.93 26.57 -14.87
CA GLN A 241 7.22 25.92 -15.02
C GLN A 241 7.23 24.66 -14.17
N ASP A 242 7.53 23.54 -14.81
CA ASP A 242 7.72 22.26 -14.15
C ASP A 242 9.20 22.08 -13.84
N TYR A 243 9.51 21.61 -12.62
CA TYR A 243 10.83 21.14 -12.24
C TYR A 243 10.79 19.65 -11.97
N TYR A 244 11.90 18.97 -12.20
CA TYR A 244 12.03 17.53 -12.08
C TYR A 244 13.29 17.23 -11.28
N ILE A 245 13.15 16.56 -10.15
CA ILE A 245 14.26 16.08 -9.33
C ILE A 245 14.36 14.60 -9.54
N PHE A 246 15.54 14.10 -9.89
CA PHE A 246 15.79 12.69 -10.13
C PHE A 246 17.10 12.29 -9.49
N CYS A 247 17.19 11.03 -9.06
CA CYS A 247 18.42 10.48 -8.49
C CYS A 247 19.25 9.80 -9.58
N GLY A 248 20.45 10.31 -9.83
CA GLY A 248 21.44 9.72 -10.74
C GLY A 248 22.64 9.11 -10.00
N PRO A 249 23.68 8.68 -10.74
CA PRO A 249 24.91 8.12 -10.16
C PRO A 249 25.63 9.06 -9.18
N ASN A 250 25.45 10.37 -9.36
CA ASN A 250 26.09 11.42 -8.57
C ASN A 250 25.16 12.00 -7.49
N GLY A 251 24.05 11.32 -7.17
CA GLY A 251 23.02 11.79 -6.25
C GLY A 251 21.85 12.48 -6.94
N ALA A 252 21.02 13.16 -6.14
CA ALA A 252 19.82 13.83 -6.62
C ALA A 252 20.13 15.20 -7.26
N SER A 253 19.56 15.43 -8.43
CA SER A 253 19.70 16.67 -9.21
C SER A 253 18.35 17.16 -9.72
N MET A 254 18.22 18.47 -9.94
CA MET A 254 16.99 19.12 -10.40
C MET A 254 17.13 19.66 -11.84
N PHE A 255 16.05 19.58 -12.61
CA PHE A 255 15.91 20.21 -13.91
C PHE A 255 14.59 21.00 -14.00
N PRO A 256 14.61 22.30 -14.33
CA PRO A 256 15.78 23.16 -14.47
C PRO A 256 16.58 23.28 -13.15
N ALA A 257 17.89 23.55 -13.24
CA ALA A 257 18.81 23.47 -12.10
C ALA A 257 18.56 24.51 -10.99
N GLU A 258 17.86 25.60 -11.30
CA GLU A 258 17.61 26.69 -10.38
C GLU A 258 16.14 27.12 -10.42
N TRP A 259 15.62 27.50 -9.26
CA TRP A 259 14.29 28.09 -9.11
C TRP A 259 14.23 29.46 -9.81
N LYS A 260 13.28 29.60 -10.74
CA LYS A 260 12.93 30.86 -11.40
C LYS A 260 11.63 31.45 -10.84
#